data_AF-A0A4R2Z1V5-F1
#
_entry.id   AF-A0A4R2Z1V5-F1
#
_cell.length_a   1.000
_cell.length_b   1.000
_cell.length_c   1.000
_cell.angle_alpha   90.00
_cell.angle_beta   90.00
_cell.angle_gamma   90.00
#
_symmetry.space_group_name_H-M   'P 1'
#
loop_
_entity.id
_entity.type
_entity.pdbx_description
1 polymer ?
#
loop_
_entity_poly.entity_id
_entity_poly.type
_entity_poly.pdbx_seq_one_letter_code
_entity_poly.pdbx_strand_id
1 'polypeptide(L)'
;MKEIYIGEDLQIQNDDLVSITIGSEKTVIFAGDNCPANMKISTDGFKAGSYSIVIMKHGTFVSTELLKVKSPFIKENKNNQLREMINSIDSLITARMTNNEDAIQQMTINGKSFVYETLESLMIARSKFVKDLTNSLQADEIKKGKSPITTIKARFRNAGN
;
A
#
# COMPACT_ATOMS: atom_id res chain seq x y z
N MET A 1 15.68 15.65 -8.37
CA MET A 1 14.80 14.74 -7.63
C MET A 1 15.11 13.34 -8.11
N LYS A 2 15.65 12.51 -7.21
CA LYS A 2 16.07 11.14 -7.50
C LYS A 2 14.91 10.18 -7.26
N GLU A 3 14.74 9.20 -8.14
CA GLU A 3 13.73 8.16 -7.99
C GLU A 3 14.41 6.79 -7.92
N ILE A 4 13.95 5.91 -7.03
CA ILE A 4 14.49 4.56 -6.86
C ILE A 4 13.37 3.57 -6.51
N TYR A 5 13.51 2.30 -6.91
CA TYR A 5 12.61 1.24 -6.50
C TYR A 5 13.16 0.49 -5.28
N ILE A 6 12.26 0.08 -4.37
CA ILE A 6 12.61 -0.80 -3.24
C ILE A 6 13.28 -2.07 -3.80
N GLY A 7 14.44 -2.40 -3.25
CA GLY A 7 15.29 -3.51 -3.71
C GLY A 7 16.41 -3.10 -4.65
N GLU A 8 16.46 -1.84 -5.08
CA GLU A 8 17.62 -1.27 -5.77
C GLU A 8 18.60 -0.62 -4.77
N ASP A 9 19.89 -0.61 -5.11
CA ASP A 9 20.91 0.08 -4.31
C ASP A 9 20.87 1.59 -4.56
N LEU A 10 20.65 2.36 -3.50
CA LEU A 10 20.77 3.81 -3.54
C LEU A 10 22.25 4.20 -3.48
N GLN A 11 22.78 4.70 -4.59
CA GLN A 11 24.12 5.30 -4.63
C GLN A 11 24.04 6.76 -4.17
N ILE A 12 24.82 7.15 -3.17
CA ILE A 12 24.94 8.54 -2.74
C ILE A 12 26.31 9.05 -3.17
N GLN A 13 26.37 10.18 -3.86
CA GLN A 13 27.64 10.84 -4.17
C GLN A 13 28.00 11.74 -2.99
N ASN A 14 29.04 11.36 -2.25
CA ASN A 14 29.46 12.05 -1.05
C ASN A 14 30.98 11.93 -0.83
N ASP A 15 31.52 12.89 -0.09
CA ASP A 15 32.88 12.83 0.46
C ASP A 15 33.00 11.77 1.56
N ASP A 16 34.24 11.41 1.89
CA ASP A 16 34.52 10.52 3.02
C ASP A 16 34.23 11.18 4.37
N LEU A 17 33.94 10.35 5.38
CA LEU A 17 33.66 10.72 6.77
C LEU A 17 32.51 11.74 6.95
N VAL A 18 31.41 11.53 6.21
CA VAL A 18 30.19 12.35 6.32
C VAL A 18 29.12 11.63 7.13
N SER A 19 28.19 12.37 7.72
CA SER A 19 26.94 11.83 8.24
C SER A 19 25.86 11.96 7.18
N ILE A 20 25.12 10.87 6.95
CA ILE A 20 24.03 10.80 5.97
C ILE A 20 22.74 10.43 6.69
N THR A 21 21.72 11.27 6.55
CA THR A 21 20.39 11.01 7.08
C THR A 21 19.38 11.02 5.95
N ILE A 22 18.55 9.99 5.86
CA ILE A 22 17.44 9.91 4.91
C ILE A 22 16.14 9.90 5.70
N GLY A 23 15.27 10.87 5.45
CA GLY A 23 14.03 11.00 6.19
C GLY A 23 13.04 12.00 5.60
N SER A 24 11.89 12.06 6.25
CA SER A 24 10.85 13.07 6.06
C SER A 24 10.63 13.79 7.40
N GLU A 25 9.78 14.81 7.45
CA GLU A 25 9.43 15.51 8.69
C GLU A 25 8.97 14.59 9.83
N LYS A 26 8.43 13.41 9.51
CA LYS A 26 7.84 12.48 10.48
C LYS A 26 8.67 11.23 10.75
N THR A 27 9.59 10.87 9.87
CA THR A 27 10.28 9.58 9.92
C THR A 27 11.68 9.65 9.34
N VAL A 28 12.64 9.08 10.05
CA VAL A 28 13.99 8.80 9.54
C VAL A 28 14.04 7.33 9.15
N ILE A 29 14.43 7.04 7.92
CA ILE A 29 14.50 5.66 7.38
C ILE A 29 15.94 5.15 7.30
N PHE A 30 16.91 6.05 7.34
CA PHE A 30 18.32 5.72 7.42
C PHE A 30 19.07 6.85 8.13
N ALA A 31 20.02 6.48 9.00
CA ALA A 31 20.99 7.38 9.59
C ALA A 31 22.31 6.64 9.69
N GLY A 32 23.37 7.24 9.15
CA GLY A 32 24.73 6.71 9.23
C GLY A 32 25.70 7.84 9.56
N ASP A 33 26.66 7.55 10.43
CA ASP A 33 27.78 8.42 10.77
C ASP A 33 29.08 7.87 10.21
N ASN A 34 30.02 8.77 9.89
CA ASN A 34 31.32 8.44 9.31
C ASN A 34 31.20 7.55 8.05
N CYS A 35 30.22 7.87 7.19
CA CYS A 35 29.96 7.13 5.96
C CYS A 35 31.14 7.30 4.98
N PRO A 36 31.53 6.21 4.29
CA PRO A 36 32.59 6.25 3.29
C PRO A 36 32.17 7.05 2.06
N ALA A 37 33.15 7.50 1.27
CA ALA A 37 32.89 8.17 0.01
C ALA A 37 32.08 7.28 -0.95
N ASN A 38 31.12 7.88 -1.65
CA ASN A 38 30.25 7.23 -2.64
C ASN A 38 29.49 6.00 -2.09
N MET A 39 28.85 6.15 -0.93
CA MET A 39 28.20 5.05 -0.23
C MET A 39 27.04 4.44 -1.04
N LYS A 40 26.89 3.12 -0.95
CA LYS A 40 25.71 2.37 -1.42
C LYS A 40 24.85 1.96 -0.22
N ILE A 41 23.54 2.20 -0.31
CA ILE A 41 22.56 1.85 0.71
C ILE A 41 21.52 0.92 0.09
N SER A 42 21.34 -0.28 0.65
CA SER A 42 20.23 -1.16 0.25
C SER A 42 18.90 -0.54 0.67
N THR A 43 17.93 -0.56 -0.24
CA THR A 43 16.58 -0.03 -0.01
C THR A 43 15.56 -1.11 0.36
N ASP A 44 15.97 -2.36 0.61
CA ASP A 44 15.05 -3.49 0.87
C ASP A 44 14.07 -3.22 2.02
N GLY A 45 14.51 -2.50 3.05
CA GLY A 45 13.69 -2.13 4.21
C GLY A 45 12.95 -0.79 4.09
N PHE A 46 13.10 -0.08 2.97
CA PHE A 46 12.52 1.25 2.82
C PHE A 46 11.02 1.16 2.53
N LYS A 47 10.26 2.13 3.03
CA LYS A 47 8.85 2.31 2.68
C LYS A 47 8.74 3.23 1.46
N ALA A 48 7.75 2.97 0.61
CA ALA A 48 7.46 3.86 -0.51
C ALA A 48 7.04 5.24 0.00
N GLY A 49 7.58 6.30 -0.58
CA GLY A 49 7.38 7.66 -0.06
C GLY A 49 8.30 8.70 -0.68
N SER A 50 8.14 9.95 -0.24
CA SER A 50 9.04 11.06 -0.57
C SER A 50 9.87 11.41 0.66
N TYR A 51 11.18 11.50 0.48
CA TYR A 51 12.18 11.69 1.51
C TYR A 51 13.20 12.74 1.05
N SER A 52 14.00 13.23 1.99
CA SER A 52 15.19 14.03 1.75
C SER A 52 16.41 13.28 2.25
N ILE A 53 17.47 13.30 1.45
CA ILE A 53 18.81 12.86 1.83
C ILE A 53 19.53 14.12 2.30
N VAL A 54 20.01 14.12 3.55
CA VAL A 54 20.76 15.22 4.14
C VAL A 54 22.17 14.72 4.43
N ILE A 55 23.18 15.46 3.95
CA ILE A 55 24.59 15.14 4.14
C ILE A 55 25.23 16.24 4.97
N MET A 56 25.87 15.83 6.07
CA MET A 56 26.60 16.71 6.99
C MET A 56 28.06 16.26 7.08
N LYS A 57 29.00 17.20 7.24
CA LYS A 57 30.42 16.90 7.48
C LYS A 57 30.90 17.68 8.68
N HIS A 58 31.36 16.99 9.72
CA HIS A 58 31.78 17.60 10.99
C HIS A 58 30.75 18.60 11.55
N GLY A 59 29.46 18.26 11.50
CA GLY A 59 28.37 19.13 11.97
C GLY A 59 27.98 20.29 11.04
N THR A 60 28.63 20.42 9.88
CA THR A 60 28.30 21.44 8.87
C THR A 60 27.43 20.83 7.76
N PHE A 61 26.37 21.54 7.37
CA PHE A 61 25.52 21.15 6.25
C PHE A 61 26.31 21.20 4.93
N VAL A 62 26.28 20.09 4.19
CA VAL A 62 26.94 19.96 2.89
C VAL A 62 25.91 20.02 1.77
N SER A 63 24.89 19.17 1.83
CA SER A 63 23.88 19.10 0.77
C SER A 63 22.57 18.47 1.22
N THR A 64 21.53 18.73 0.43
CA THR A 64 20.23 18.06 0.53
C THR A 64 19.74 17.66 -0.86
N GLU A 65 19.17 16.46 -0.98
CA GLU A 65 18.55 16.00 -2.22
C GLU A 65 17.20 15.32 -1.95
N LEU A 66 16.20 15.60 -2.78
CA LEU A 66 14.91 14.92 -2.72
C LEU A 66 14.98 13.51 -3.33
N LEU A 67 14.52 12.52 -2.58
CA LEU A 67 14.44 11.11 -2.94
C LEU A 67 12.98 10.65 -2.97
N LYS A 68 12.58 9.95 -4.03
CA LYS A 68 11.29 9.27 -4.13
C LYS A 68 11.49 7.77 -4.23
N VAL A 69 11.07 7.05 -3.19
CA VAL A 69 11.13 5.59 -3.12
C VAL A 69 9.81 5.03 -3.65
N LYS A 70 9.89 4.18 -4.67
CA LYS A 70 8.75 3.50 -5.30
C LYS A 70 8.75 2.03 -4.93
N SER A 71 7.57 1.45 -4.75
CA SER A 71 7.48 -0.01 -4.69
C SER A 71 7.68 -0.59 -6.10
N PRO A 72 8.51 -1.65 -6.27
CA PRO A 72 8.60 -2.38 -7.54
C PRO A 72 7.29 -3.11 -7.84
N PHE A 73 6.51 -3.43 -6.81
CA PHE A 73 5.14 -3.87 -6.97
C PHE A 73 4.30 -2.66 -7.37
N ILE A 74 3.82 -2.67 -8.61
CA ILE A 74 2.74 -1.80 -9.11
C ILE A 74 1.73 -1.67 -7.98
N LYS A 75 1.40 -0.42 -7.58
CA LYS A 75 0.34 -0.04 -6.60
C LYS A 75 -0.53 -1.24 -6.34
N GLU A 76 -0.50 -1.79 -5.12
CA GLU A 76 -1.31 -2.96 -4.73
C GLU A 76 -2.54 -3.04 -5.62
N ASN A 77 -2.64 -4.13 -6.39
CA ASN A 77 -3.72 -4.30 -7.35
C ASN A 77 -5.00 -3.85 -6.64
N LYS A 78 -5.77 -2.93 -7.24
CA LYS A 78 -7.00 -2.38 -6.63
C LYS A 78 -7.86 -3.48 -6.00
N ASN A 79 -7.85 -4.67 -6.59
CA ASN A 79 -8.50 -5.87 -6.08
C ASN A 79 -7.92 -6.37 -4.74
N ASN A 80 -6.59 -6.38 -4.56
CA ASN A 80 -5.92 -6.73 -3.30
C ASN A 80 -6.24 -5.70 -2.20
N GLN A 81 -6.19 -4.40 -2.52
CA GLN A 81 -6.57 -3.35 -1.55
C GLN A 81 -8.01 -3.52 -1.06
N LEU A 82 -8.93 -3.78 -1.98
CA LEU A 82 -10.33 -4.02 -1.66
C LEU A 82 -10.50 -5.29 -0.81
N ARG A 83 -9.72 -6.36 -1.07
CA ARG A 83 -9.73 -7.58 -0.24
C ARG A 83 -9.23 -7.31 1.18
N GLU A 84 -8.16 -6.55 1.34
CA GLU A 84 -7.62 -6.18 2.65
C GLU A 84 -8.59 -5.31 3.47
N MET A 85 -9.26 -4.36 2.82
CA MET A 85 -10.31 -3.56 3.45
C MET A 85 -11.49 -4.42 3.91
N ILE A 86 -11.93 -5.37 3.08
CA ILE A 86 -12.99 -6.33 3.44
C ILE A 86 -12.57 -7.17 4.63
N ASN A 87 -11.37 -7.76 4.61
CA ASN A 87 -10.86 -8.61 5.70
C ASN A 87 -10.74 -7.84 7.03
N SER A 88 -10.33 -6.58 6.95
CA SER A 88 -10.22 -5.70 8.11
C SER A 88 -11.61 -5.38 8.69
N ILE A 89 -12.61 -5.10 7.85
CA ILE A 89 -13.98 -4.88 8.33
C ILE A 89 -14.58 -6.16 8.90
N ASP A 90 -14.33 -7.32 8.28
CA ASP A 90 -14.82 -8.61 8.77
C ASP A 90 -14.25 -8.92 10.16
N SER A 91 -12.97 -8.64 10.36
CA SER A 91 -12.32 -8.78 11.67
C SER A 91 -12.94 -7.86 12.73
N LEU A 92 -13.31 -6.63 12.36
CA LEU A 92 -13.96 -5.69 13.28
C LEU A 92 -15.40 -6.08 13.61
N ILE A 93 -16.15 -6.56 12.61
CA ILE A 93 -17.49 -7.11 12.79
C ILE A 93 -17.43 -8.29 13.77
N THR A 94 -16.49 -9.22 13.55
CA THR A 94 -16.28 -10.35 14.46
C THR A 94 -15.95 -9.87 15.87
N ALA A 95 -14.99 -8.95 16.03
CA ALA A 95 -14.61 -8.41 17.33
C ALA A 95 -15.80 -7.76 18.07
N ARG A 96 -16.66 -7.02 17.35
CA ARG A 96 -17.90 -6.44 17.91
C ARG A 96 -18.94 -7.49 18.28
N MET A 97 -19.14 -8.51 17.45
CA MET A 97 -20.06 -9.60 17.79
C MET A 97 -19.59 -10.40 19.01
N THR A 98 -18.28 -10.50 19.23
CA THR A 98 -17.69 -11.19 20.38
C THR A 98 -17.45 -10.29 21.60
N ASN A 99 -17.84 -9.00 21.54
CA ASN A 99 -17.56 -7.99 22.59
C ASN A 99 -16.08 -7.92 23.02
N ASN A 100 -15.14 -8.12 22.09
CA ASN A 100 -13.72 -8.04 22.37
C ASN A 100 -13.25 -6.58 22.24
N GLU A 101 -13.38 -5.81 23.33
CA GLU A 101 -13.11 -4.37 23.37
C GLU A 101 -11.63 -4.03 23.10
N ASP A 102 -10.70 -4.89 23.50
CA ASP A 102 -9.25 -4.69 23.27
C ASP A 102 -8.90 -4.75 21.77
N ALA A 103 -9.54 -5.65 21.03
CA ALA A 103 -9.37 -5.76 19.59
C ALA A 103 -9.99 -4.55 18.85
N ILE A 104 -11.11 -4.01 19.34
CA ILE A 104 -11.79 -2.86 18.72
C ILE A 104 -10.94 -1.59 18.82
N GLN A 105 -10.25 -1.36 19.95
CA GLN A 105 -9.45 -0.16 20.18
C GLN A 105 -8.18 -0.07 19.34
N GLN A 106 -7.62 -1.22 18.91
CA GLN A 106 -6.39 -1.28 18.14
C GLN A 106 -6.58 -1.23 16.62
N MET A 107 -7.83 -1.31 16.14
CA MET A 107 -8.12 -1.43 14.71
C MET A 107 -8.17 -0.10 13.97
N THR A 108 -7.18 0.11 13.10
CA THR A 108 -7.12 1.21 12.14
C THR A 108 -7.21 0.66 10.71
N ILE A 109 -8.18 1.11 9.91
CA ILE A 109 -8.29 0.71 8.50
C ILE A 109 -7.98 1.95 7.65
N ASN A 110 -6.93 1.87 6.82
CA ASN A 110 -6.53 2.95 5.90
C ASN A 110 -6.37 4.32 6.61
N GLY A 111 -5.76 4.34 7.80
CA GLY A 111 -5.53 5.55 8.59
C GLY A 111 -6.76 6.14 9.30
N LYS A 112 -7.93 5.48 9.24
CA LYS A 112 -9.12 5.87 10.01
C LYS A 112 -9.35 4.88 11.15
N SER A 113 -9.61 5.40 12.34
CA SER A 113 -9.98 4.62 13.52
C SER A 113 -11.49 4.34 13.49
N PHE A 114 -11.89 3.08 13.67
CA PHE A 114 -13.29 2.63 13.60
C PHE A 114 -13.88 2.34 14.99
N VAL A 115 -13.25 2.86 16.05
CA VAL A 115 -13.66 2.65 17.45
C VAL A 115 -15.10 3.08 17.70
N TYR A 116 -15.57 4.13 17.03
CA TYR A 116 -16.92 4.70 17.20
C TYR A 116 -17.96 4.24 16.17
N GLU A 117 -17.61 3.33 15.26
CA GLU A 117 -18.49 2.92 14.16
C GLU A 117 -19.50 1.83 14.60
N THR A 118 -20.77 1.97 14.25
CA THR A 118 -21.79 0.98 14.62
C THR A 118 -21.66 -0.30 13.80
N LEU A 119 -22.14 -1.44 14.33
CA LEU A 119 -22.17 -2.71 13.59
C LEU A 119 -22.87 -2.58 12.24
N GLU A 120 -23.99 -1.84 12.21
CA GLU A 120 -24.73 -1.53 10.98
C GLU A 120 -23.89 -0.75 9.97
N SER A 121 -23.15 0.27 10.41
CA SER A 121 -22.27 1.06 9.56
C SER A 121 -21.14 0.21 8.98
N LEU A 122 -20.60 -0.73 9.76
CA LEU A 122 -19.59 -1.68 9.29
C LEU A 122 -20.14 -2.65 8.24
N MET A 123 -21.36 -3.17 8.43
CA MET A 123 -22.00 -4.04 7.45
C MET A 123 -22.27 -3.32 6.12
N ILE A 124 -22.69 -2.06 6.18
CA ILE A 124 -22.88 -1.21 4.99
C ILE A 124 -21.55 -0.98 4.28
N ALA A 125 -20.50 -0.62 5.02
CA ALA A 125 -19.15 -0.42 4.47
C ALA A 125 -18.63 -1.70 3.79
N ARG A 126 -18.77 -2.86 4.45
CA ARG A 126 -18.42 -4.17 3.88
C ARG A 126 -19.11 -4.40 2.55
N SER A 127 -20.44 -4.23 2.50
CA SER A 127 -21.24 -4.43 1.30
C SER A 127 -20.77 -3.56 0.14
N LYS A 128 -20.44 -2.30 0.43
CA LYS A 128 -19.88 -1.37 -0.56
C LYS A 128 -18.54 -1.86 -1.12
N PHE A 129 -17.60 -2.27 -0.27
CA PHE A 129 -16.29 -2.74 -0.74
C PHE A 129 -16.38 -4.05 -1.53
N VAL A 130 -17.29 -4.97 -1.16
CA VAL A 130 -17.56 -6.19 -1.93
C VAL A 130 -18.09 -5.86 -3.33
N LYS A 131 -19.00 -4.88 -3.43
CA LYS A 131 -19.52 -4.42 -4.72
C LYS A 131 -18.41 -3.80 -5.57
N ASP A 132 -17.56 -2.96 -4.98
CA ASP A 132 -16.44 -2.33 -5.67
C ASP A 132 -15.41 -3.37 -6.16
N LEU A 133 -15.15 -4.42 -5.36
CA LEU A 133 -14.29 -5.55 -5.75
C LEU A 133 -14.89 -6.31 -6.94
N THR A 134 -16.19 -6.59 -6.90
CA THR A 134 -16.88 -7.31 -7.98
C THR A 134 -16.82 -6.53 -9.30
N ASN A 135 -17.08 -5.22 -9.24
CA ASN A 135 -16.99 -4.35 -10.41
C ASN A 135 -15.58 -4.30 -10.99
N SER A 136 -14.56 -4.27 -10.11
CA SER A 136 -13.15 -4.23 -10.50
C SER A 136 -12.74 -5.54 -11.19
N LEU A 137 -13.17 -6.69 -10.67
CA LEU A 137 -12.94 -8.00 -11.29
C LEU A 137 -13.64 -8.13 -12.65
N GLN A 138 -14.89 -7.67 -12.76
CA GLN A 138 -15.59 -7.67 -14.05
C GLN A 138 -14.90 -6.79 -15.08
N ALA A 139 -14.43 -5.60 -14.69
CA ALA A 139 -13.67 -4.73 -15.57
C ALA A 139 -12.36 -5.39 -16.05
N ASP A 140 -11.69 -6.16 -15.19
CA ASP A 140 -10.48 -6.91 -15.56
C ASP A 140 -10.78 -8.08 -16.51
N GLU A 141 -11.89 -8.80 -16.32
CA GLU A 141 -12.33 -9.87 -17.23
C GLU A 141 -12.73 -9.32 -18.62
N ILE A 142 -13.41 -8.17 -18.66
CA ILE A 142 -13.76 -7.46 -19.91
C ILE A 142 -12.49 -7.04 -20.66
N LYS A 143 -11.49 -6.49 -19.96
CA LYS A 143 -10.19 -6.15 -20.57
C LYS A 143 -9.46 -7.37 -21.13
N LYS A 144 -9.68 -8.54 -20.54
CA LYS A 144 -9.14 -9.83 -21.03
C LYS A 144 -10.01 -10.44 -22.15
N GLY A 145 -11.00 -9.72 -22.67
CA GLY A 145 -11.83 -10.14 -23.79
C GLY A 145 -12.95 -11.12 -23.41
N LYS A 146 -13.20 -11.39 -22.13
CA LYS A 146 -14.33 -12.20 -21.69
C LYS A 146 -15.56 -11.32 -21.55
N SER A 147 -16.49 -11.49 -22.48
CA SER A 147 -17.74 -10.75 -22.46
C SER A 147 -18.63 -11.24 -21.29
N PRO A 148 -19.25 -10.33 -20.51
CA PRO A 148 -20.11 -10.70 -19.38
C PRO A 148 -21.44 -11.33 -19.82
N ILE A 149 -21.74 -11.34 -21.13
CA ILE A 149 -22.94 -11.93 -21.70
C ILE A 149 -22.64 -13.39 -22.05
N THR A 150 -23.13 -14.32 -21.23
CA THR A 150 -23.30 -15.72 -21.65
C THR A 150 -24.47 -15.80 -22.62
N THR A 151 -24.21 -16.06 -23.90
CA THR A 151 -25.28 -16.35 -24.86
C THR A 151 -25.94 -17.68 -24.48
N ILE A 152 -27.09 -17.64 -23.81
CA ILE A 152 -27.89 -18.84 -23.58
C ILE A 152 -28.48 -19.26 -24.93
N LYS A 153 -27.88 -20.27 -25.58
CA LYS A 153 -28.49 -20.92 -26.75
C LYS A 153 -29.67 -21.76 -26.27
N ALA A 154 -30.84 -21.14 -26.15
CA ALA A 154 -32.09 -21.88 -25.98
C ALA A 154 -32.32 -22.74 -27.23
N ARG A 155 -32.28 -24.07 -27.08
CA ARG A 155 -32.79 -24.99 -28.11
C ARG A 155 -34.24 -25.30 -27.76
N PHE A 156 -35.17 -24.78 -28.56
CA PHE A 156 -36.54 -25.29 -28.52
C PHE A 156 -36.53 -26.70 -29.11
N ARG A 157 -36.76 -27.72 -28.28
CA ARG A 157 -37.19 -29.03 -28.79
C ARG A 157 -38.62 -28.85 -29.25
N ASN A 158 -38.87 -28.88 -30.56
CA ASN A 158 -40.22 -29.07 -31.07
C ASN A 158 -40.73 -30.40 -30.54
N ALA A 159 -41.77 -30.35 -29.69
CA ALA A 159 -42.59 -31.52 -29.41
C ALA A 159 -43.39 -31.80 -30.69
N GLY A 160 -42.86 -32.68 -31.54
CA GLY A 160 -43.58 -33.21 -32.69
C GLY A 160 -44.54 -34.31 -32.24
N ASN A 161 -45.76 -34.21 -32.77
CA ASN A 161 -46.90 -35.12 -32.63
C ASN A 161 -46.57 -36.60 -32.89
#